data_AF-A0A2I0QKC1-F1
#
_entry.id   AF-A0A2I0QKC1-F1
#
_cell.length_a   1.000
_cell.length_b   1.000
_cell.length_c   1.000
_cell.angle_alpha   90.00
_cell.angle_beta   90.00
_cell.angle_gamma   90.00
#
_symmetry.space_group_name_H-M   'P 1'
#
loop_
_entity.id
_entity.type
_entity.pdbx_description
1 polymer ?
#
loop_
_entity_poly.entity_id
_entity_poly.type
_entity_poly.pdbx_seq_one_letter_code
_entity_poly.pdbx_strand_id
1 'polypeptide(L)'
;MDKYNILINAALHPEKCDLFVEGNLVNVITKEIYKARVGIKNGSIVYIERDEGVKSEKFLLPSFIDSHIHIESSMLIPSEFAKLAVKHGT
;
A
#
# COMPACT_ATOMS: atom_id res chain seq x y z
N MET A 1 -10.09 19.82 -14.15
CA MET A 1 -9.13 20.00 -13.04
C MET A 1 -8.17 18.83 -13.11
N ASP A 2 -6.88 19.11 -13.28
CA ASP A 2 -5.88 18.08 -13.58
C ASP A 2 -5.76 17.08 -12.42
N LYS A 3 -5.89 15.78 -12.70
CA LYS A 3 -5.87 14.70 -11.68
C LYS A 3 -4.66 14.83 -10.75
N TYR A 4 -3.53 15.24 -11.30
CA TYR A 4 -2.28 15.42 -10.57
C TYR A 4 -2.31 16.57 -9.58
N ASN A 5 -3.06 17.65 -9.84
CA ASN A 5 -3.14 18.78 -8.90
C ASN A 5 -3.81 18.36 -7.58
N ILE A 6 -4.78 17.44 -7.63
CA ILE A 6 -5.42 16.89 -6.43
C ILE A 6 -4.40 16.08 -5.62
N LEU A 7 -3.62 15.23 -6.29
CA LEU A 7 -2.62 14.38 -5.63
C LEU A 7 -1.49 15.22 -5.03
N ILE A 8 -0.97 16.19 -5.78
CA ILE A 8 0.07 17.12 -5.30
C ILE A 8 -0.45 17.94 -4.12
N ASN A 9 -1.70 18.43 -4.19
CA ASN A 9 -2.27 19.18 -3.07
C ASN A 9 -2.39 18.30 -1.81
N ALA A 10 -2.78 17.04 -1.94
CA ALA A 10 -2.84 16.11 -0.82
C ALA A 10 -1.45 15.74 -0.28
N ALA A 11 -0.43 15.68 -1.13
CA ALA A 11 0.96 15.47 -0.70
C ALA A 11 1.49 16.65 0.14
N LEU A 12 1.13 17.88 -0.23
CA LEU A 12 1.49 19.11 0.50
C LEU A 12 0.64 19.35 1.75
N HIS A 13 -0.56 18.77 1.79
CA HIS A 13 -1.55 18.91 2.85
C HIS A 13 -2.04 17.51 3.26
N PRO A 14 -1.25 16.75 4.05
CA PRO A 14 -1.52 15.36 4.35
C PRO A 14 -2.90 15.13 5.00
N GLU A 15 -3.46 16.12 5.70
CA GLU A 15 -4.81 16.08 6.26
C GLU A 15 -5.92 15.89 5.21
N LYS A 16 -5.61 16.09 3.93
CA LYS A 16 -6.53 15.87 2.81
C LYS A 16 -6.44 14.47 2.21
N CYS A 17 -5.56 13.59 2.72
CA CYS A 17 -5.52 12.18 2.33
C CYS A 17 -6.82 11.46 2.73
N ASP A 18 -7.24 10.48 1.94
CA ASP A 18 -8.45 9.69 2.20
C ASP A 18 -8.22 8.62 3.28
N LEU A 19 -6.99 8.13 3.38
CA LEU A 19 -6.60 7.07 4.31
C LEU A 19 -5.16 7.29 4.78
N PHE A 20 -4.93 6.97 6.05
CA PHE A 20 -3.60 6.77 6.61
C PHE A 20 -3.43 5.34 7.11
N VAL A 21 -2.26 4.77 6.85
CA VAL A 21 -1.82 3.50 7.43
C VAL A 21 -0.47 3.68 8.12
N GLU A 22 -0.25 2.95 9.21
CA GLU A 22 0.92 3.11 10.06
C GLU A 22 1.53 1.75 10.44
N GLY A 23 2.86 1.70 10.47
CA GLY A 23 3.61 0.52 10.89
C GLY A 23 5.09 0.59 10.51
N ASN A 24 5.76 -0.56 10.57
CA ASN A 24 7.13 -0.74 10.12
C ASN A 24 7.16 -0.83 8.59
N LEU A 25 7.49 0.27 7.91
CA LEU A 25 7.59 0.33 6.46
C LEU A 25 8.86 -0.38 5.97
N VAL A 26 8.67 -1.40 5.12
CA VAL A 26 9.73 -2.13 4.43
C VAL A 26 10.07 -1.38 3.15
N ASN A 27 11.15 -0.60 3.19
CA ASN A 27 11.67 0.04 1.99
C ASN A 27 12.53 -0.94 1.20
N VAL A 28 11.93 -1.59 0.21
CA VAL A 28 12.61 -2.59 -0.63
C VAL A 28 13.72 -2.02 -1.52
N ILE A 29 13.74 -0.70 -1.75
CA ILE A 29 14.79 -0.03 -2.53
C ILE A 29 16.03 0.20 -1.66
N THR A 30 15.85 0.76 -0.46
CA THR A 30 16.97 1.06 0.45
C THR A 30 17.35 -0.11 1.36
N LYS A 31 16.51 -1.15 1.42
CA LYS A 31 16.64 -2.31 2.32
C LYS A 31 16.56 -1.95 3.80
N GLU A 32 15.88 -0.87 4.12
CA GLU A 32 15.63 -0.42 5.48
C GLU A 32 14.22 -0.78 5.93
N ILE A 33 14.05 -0.95 7.24
CA ILE A 33 12.75 -1.05 7.89
C ILE A 33 12.69 0.05 8.95
N TYR A 34 11.66 0.88 8.90
CA TYR A 34 11.49 1.99 9.84
C TYR A 34 10.02 2.28 10.11
N LYS A 35 9.73 2.89 11.25
CA LYS A 35 8.37 3.29 11.62
C LYS A 35 7.90 4.47 10.78
N ALA A 36 6.72 4.34 10.19
CA ALA A 36 6.20 5.34 9.26
C ALA A 36 4.68 5.43 9.24
N ARG A 37 4.20 6.60 8.84
CA ARG A 37 2.83 6.87 8.43
C ARG A 37 2.79 7.08 6.91
N VAL A 38 1.85 6.41 6.24
CA VAL A 38 1.67 6.49 4.78
C VAL A 38 0.27 7.02 4.47
N GLY A 39 0.21 8.11 3.71
CA GLY A 39 -1.02 8.79 3.28
C GLY A 39 -1.39 8.44 1.84
N ILE A 40 -2.67 8.12 1.64
CA ILE A 40 -3.23 7.68 0.36
C ILE A 40 -4.31 8.66 -0.10
N LYS A 41 -4.27 9.06 -1.36
CA LYS A 41 -5.30 9.86 -2.03
C LYS A 41 -5.69 9.23 -3.36
N ASN A 42 -6.99 9.00 -3.58
CA ASN A 42 -7.53 8.43 -4.82
C ASN A 42 -6.78 7.14 -5.25
N GLY A 43 -6.51 6.24 -4.29
CA GLY A 43 -5.79 4.99 -4.52
C GLY A 43 -4.29 5.12 -4.82
N SER A 44 -3.72 6.33 -4.72
CA SER A 44 -2.29 6.59 -4.90
C SER A 44 -1.64 6.94 -3.57
N ILE A 45 -0.45 6.40 -3.30
CA ILE A 45 0.38 6.85 -2.19
C ILE A 45 0.91 8.24 -2.54
N VAL A 46 0.61 9.24 -1.70
CA VAL A 46 1.00 10.64 -1.94
C VAL A 46 1.89 11.20 -0.83
N TYR A 47 1.99 10.49 0.30
CA TYR A 47 2.72 10.95 1.48
C TYR A 47 3.33 9.77 2.24
N ILE A 48 4.60 9.89 2.64
CA ILE A 48 5.29 8.94 3.52
C ILE A 48 6.13 9.76 4.49
N GLU A 49 5.95 9.52 5.79
CA GLU A 49 6.69 10.18 6.86
C GLU A 49 7.27 9.15 7.81
N ARG A 50 8.55 9.30 8.17
CA ARG A 50 9.16 8.55 9.29
C ARG A 50 8.60 9.11 10.59
N ASP A 51 8.00 8.24 11.41
CA ASP A 51 7.37 8.62 12.67
C ASP A 51 7.64 7.54 13.72
N GLU A 52 8.61 7.79 14.61
CA GLU A 52 8.94 6.89 15.72
C GLU A 52 7.82 6.79 16.78
N GLY A 53 6.81 7.69 16.72
CA GLY A 53 5.61 7.64 17.54
C GLY A 53 4.62 6.55 17.15
N VAL A 54 4.79 5.91 15.98
CA VAL A 54 3.95 4.80 15.52
C VAL A 54 4.04 3.61 16.48
N LYS A 55 2.88 3.20 17.01
CA LYS A 55 2.76 2.09 17.96
C LYS A 55 2.50 0.73 17.29
N SER A 56 2.12 0.75 16.02
CA SER A 56 1.82 -0.47 15.26
C SER A 56 3.12 -1.23 14.98
N GLU A 57 3.19 -2.46 15.46
CA GLU A 57 4.32 -3.36 15.17
C GLU A 57 4.11 -4.16 13.86
N LYS A 58 3.01 -3.91 13.14
CA LYS A 58 2.75 -4.52 11.84
C LYS A 58 3.69 -3.96 10.77
N PHE A 59 3.97 -4.77 9.76
CA PHE A 59 4.78 -4.35 8.62
C PHE A 59 3.91 -3.78 7.50
N LEU A 60 4.37 -2.68 6.92
CA LEU A 60 3.83 -2.12 5.69
C LEU A 60 4.81 -2.45 4.56
N LEU A 61 4.33 -3.08 3.51
CA LEU A 61 5.13 -3.43 2.34
C LEU A 61 4.27 -3.27 1.08
N PRO A 62 4.91 -3.11 -0.09
CA PRO A 62 4.19 -3.27 -1.36
C PRO A 62 3.47 -4.61 -1.42
N SER A 63 2.34 -4.66 -2.14
CA SER A 63 1.68 -5.92 -2.44
C SER A 63 2.62 -6.86 -3.20
N PHE A 64 2.40 -8.16 -3.05
CA PHE A 64 3.13 -9.15 -3.80
C PHE A 64 2.68 -9.14 -5.27
N ILE A 65 3.60 -9.49 -6.16
CA ILE A 65 3.34 -9.63 -7.59
C ILE A 65 3.72 -11.07 -7.94
N ASP A 66 2.74 -11.85 -8.36
CA ASP A 66 2.99 -13.17 -8.91
C ASP A 66 3.36 -13.05 -10.39
N SER A 67 4.61 -13.38 -10.72
CA SER A 67 5.12 -13.28 -12.09
C SER A 67 4.57 -14.36 -13.01
N HIS A 68 4.08 -15.48 -12.46
CA HIS A 68 3.64 -16.60 -13.27
C HIS A 68 2.69 -17.51 -12.51
N ILE A 69 1.41 -17.45 -12.88
CA ILE A 69 0.36 -18.29 -12.32
C ILE A 69 -0.59 -18.80 -13.39
N HIS A 70 -1.03 -20.05 -13.23
CA HIS A 70 -2.16 -20.63 -13.94
C HIS A 70 -3.34 -20.73 -12.98
N ILE A 71 -4.34 -19.85 -13.13
CA ILE A 71 -5.50 -19.81 -12.22
C ILE A 71 -6.31 -21.11 -12.33
N GLU A 72 -6.34 -21.72 -13.50
CA GLU A 72 -7.08 -22.95 -13.81
C GLU A 72 -6.64 -24.13 -12.94
N SER A 73 -5.36 -24.18 -12.55
CA SER A 73 -4.83 -25.22 -11.66
C SER A 73 -5.43 -25.16 -10.25
N SER A 74 -6.03 -24.02 -9.87
CA SER A 74 -6.77 -23.90 -8.59
C SER A 74 -8.17 -24.49 -8.63
N MET A 75 -8.67 -24.88 -9.81
CA MET A 75 -10.07 -25.30 -10.04
C MET A 75 -11.12 -24.25 -9.62
N LEU A 76 -10.72 -22.98 -9.50
CA LEU A 76 -11.60 -21.85 -9.20
C LEU A 76 -11.81 -20.98 -10.42
N ILE A 77 -12.95 -20.27 -10.42
CA ILE A 77 -13.12 -19.14 -11.32
C ILE A 77 -12.25 -17.96 -10.86
N PRO A 78 -11.81 -17.08 -11.78
CA PRO A 78 -10.90 -15.98 -11.45
C PRO A 78 -11.34 -15.09 -10.28
N SER A 79 -12.65 -14.83 -10.13
CA SER A 79 -13.17 -14.02 -9.02
C SER A 79 -13.02 -14.69 -7.66
N GLU A 80 -13.23 -16.00 -7.57
CA GLU A 80 -13.05 -16.76 -6.32
C GLU A 80 -11.58 -16.94 -5.99
N PHE A 81 -10.74 -17.13 -7.01
CA PHE A 81 -9.29 -17.11 -6.83
C PHE A 81 -8.83 -15.76 -6.26
N ALA A 82 -9.23 -14.64 -6.87
CA ALA A 82 -8.84 -13.30 -6.44
C ALA A 82 -9.29 -12.98 -5.00
N LYS A 83 -10.51 -13.40 -4.62
CA LYS A 83 -11.06 -13.22 -3.27
C LYS A 83 -10.23 -13.94 -2.18
N LEU A 84 -9.56 -15.03 -2.54
CA LEU A 84 -8.65 -15.74 -1.66
C LEU A 84 -7.24 -15.13 -1.70
N ALA A 85 -6.69 -14.88 -2.90
CA ALA A 85 -5.35 -14.32 -3.09
C ALA A 85 -5.17 -12.96 -2.39
N VAL A 86 -6.16 -12.07 -2.51
CA VAL A 86 -6.09 -10.70 -1.93
C VAL A 86 -5.93 -10.71 -0.40
N LYS A 87 -6.41 -11.75 0.29
CA LYS A 87 -6.25 -11.88 1.75
C LYS A 87 -4.82 -12.17 2.16
N HIS A 88 -4.01 -12.65 1.23
CA HIS A 88 -2.60 -12.97 1.42
C HIS A 88 -1.66 -11.92 0.83
N GLY A 89 -2.20 -10.83 0.27
CA GLY A 89 -1.42 -9.68 -0.20
C GLY A 89 -0.95 -9.77 -1.66
N THR A 90 -1.50 -10.70 -2.44
CA THR A 90 -1.26 -10.88 -3.89
C THR A 90 -2.48 -10.48 -4.70
#